data_AF-A0A4R5P1L6-F1
#
_entry.id   AF-A0A4R5P1L6-F1
#
_cell.length_a   1.000
_cell.length_b   1.000
_cell.length_c   1.000
_cell.angle_alpha   90.00
_cell.angle_beta   90.00
_cell.angle_gamma   90.00
#
_symmetry.space_group_name_H-M   'P 1'
#
loop_
_entity.id
_entity.type
_entity.pdbx_description
1 polymer ?
#
loop_
_entity_poly.entity_id
_entity_poly.type
_entity_poly.pdbx_seq_one_letter_code
_entity_poly.pdbx_strand_id
1 'polypeptide(L)'
;MPTDEHYVVELHLPPTGYGKITKGQLARIQLPAYPEQEYGYLQGIVASIALVPHADTYRVTLTLSKGLTTNYDKKMHLNPIWNVVLKL
;
A
#
# COMPACT_ATOMS: atom_id res chain seq x y z
N MET A 1 -10.07 2.47 -24.91
CA MET A 1 -9.65 1.21 -24.25
C MET A 1 -9.57 1.50 -22.77
N PRO A 2 -10.15 0.71 -21.85
CA PRO A 2 -10.07 1.08 -20.44
C PRO A 2 -8.64 0.77 -19.96
N THR A 3 -7.80 1.80 -19.89
CA THR A 3 -6.43 1.74 -19.35
C THR A 3 -6.48 1.88 -17.84
N ASP A 4 -7.35 1.10 -17.20
CA ASP A 4 -7.63 1.20 -15.78
C ASP A 4 -6.83 0.12 -15.04
N GLU A 5 -5.50 0.26 -15.06
CA GLU A 5 -4.60 -0.54 -14.24
C GLU A 5 -4.84 -0.21 -12.76
N HIS A 6 -5.78 -0.93 -12.15
CA HIS A 6 -6.10 -0.81 -10.74
C HIS A 6 -5.09 -1.62 -9.92
N TYR A 7 -4.07 -0.95 -9.40
CA TYR A 7 -3.13 -1.59 -8.48
C TYR A 7 -3.74 -1.66 -7.09
N VAL A 8 -3.94 -2.90 -6.62
CA VAL A 8 -4.35 -3.21 -5.25
C VAL A 8 -3.14 -3.70 -4.47
N VAL A 9 -2.91 -3.08 -3.32
CA VAL A 9 -1.88 -3.48 -2.35
C VAL A 9 -2.58 -4.09 -1.15
N GLU A 10 -2.09 -5.24 -0.73
CA GLU A 10 -2.56 -5.93 0.46
C GLU A 10 -1.54 -5.82 1.59
N LEU A 11 -2.01 -5.46 2.77
CA LEU A 11 -1.21 -5.34 3.98
C LEU A 11 -1.77 -6.24 5.08
N HIS A 12 -0.86 -6.74 5.90
CA HIS A 12 -1.15 -7.45 7.13
C HIS A 12 -0.64 -6.62 8.30
N LEU A 13 -1.55 -6.06 9.10
CA LEU A 13 -1.22 -5.17 10.19
C LEU A 13 -1.52 -5.85 11.53
N PRO A 14 -0.68 -5.68 12.56
CA PRO A 14 -0.99 -6.17 13.89
C PRO A 14 -2.25 -5.47 14.44
N PRO A 15 -2.90 -6.05 15.46
CA PRO A 15 -4.09 -5.45 16.09
C PRO A 15 -3.77 -4.09 16.73
N THR A 16 -2.52 -3.90 17.13
CA THR A 16 -1.99 -2.65 17.66
C THR A 16 -1.98 -1.57 16.58
N GLY A 17 -2.90 -0.60 16.70
CA GLY A 17 -3.02 0.51 15.76
C GLY A 17 -4.11 0.34 14.70
N TYR A 18 -4.77 -0.82 14.62
CA TYR A 18 -5.90 -1.06 13.72
C TYR A 18 -7.01 -0.01 13.85
N GLY A 19 -7.39 0.34 15.08
CA GLY A 19 -8.44 1.33 15.36
C GLY A 19 -8.11 2.77 14.93
N LYS A 20 -6.87 3.03 14.48
CA LYS A 20 -6.45 4.34 13.96
C LYS A 20 -6.58 4.43 12.44
N ILE A 21 -6.90 3.32 11.77
CA ILE A 21 -6.95 3.24 10.31
C ILE A 21 -8.39 3.31 9.86
N THR A 22 -8.68 4.22 8.94
CA THR A 22 -10.03 4.44 8.41
C THR A 22 -10.05 4.28 6.89
N LYS A 23 -11.15 3.78 6.34
CA LYS A 23 -11.36 3.76 4.89
C LYS A 23 -11.25 5.18 4.31
N GLY A 24 -10.57 5.33 3.19
CA GLY A 24 -10.30 6.62 2.55
C GLY A 24 -9.05 7.33 3.06
N GLN A 25 -8.40 6.82 4.11
CA GLN A 25 -7.17 7.40 4.64
C GLN A 25 -6.02 7.26 3.62
N LEU A 26 -5.22 8.31 3.50
CA LEU A 26 -3.98 8.30 2.71
C LEU A 26 -2.92 7.48 3.43
N ALA A 27 -2.30 6.56 2.69
CA ALA A 27 -1.22 5.73 3.17
C ALA A 27 0.04 5.94 2.34
N ARG A 28 1.16 6.00 3.05
CA ARG A 28 2.50 6.09 2.48
C ARG A 28 3.07 4.69 2.34
N ILE A 29 3.35 4.28 1.11
CA ILE A 29 3.82 2.93 0.79
C ILE A 29 5.31 3.03 0.43
N GLN A 30 6.17 2.65 1.36
CA GLN A 30 7.61 2.54 1.17
C GLN A 30 7.96 1.16 0.61
N LEU A 31 8.78 1.11 -0.43
CA LEU A 31 9.24 -0.15 -0.99
C LEU A 31 10.62 -0.48 -0.39
N PRO A 32 10.81 -1.63 0.30
CA PRO A 32 12.08 -1.94 0.95
C PRO A 32 13.29 -1.94 0.01
N ALA A 33 13.09 -2.32 -1.25
CA ALA A 33 14.13 -2.34 -2.28
C ALA A 33 14.43 -0.95 -2.89
N TYR A 34 13.64 0.09 -2.57
CA TYR A 34 13.77 1.43 -3.14
C TYR A 34 13.79 2.47 -2.02
N PRO A 35 14.99 2.94 -1.61
CA PRO A 35 15.13 3.91 -0.54
C PRO A 35 14.30 5.18 -0.79
N GLU A 36 13.57 5.60 0.23
CA GLU A 36 12.69 6.77 0.16
C GLU A 36 13.43 8.05 -0.25
N GLN A 37 14.67 8.22 0.21
CA GLN A 37 15.48 9.40 -0.08
C GLN A 37 15.75 9.58 -1.58
N GLU A 38 15.80 8.47 -2.33
CA GLU A 38 16.19 8.47 -3.75
C GLU A 38 15.00 8.24 -4.69
N TYR A 39 14.01 7.45 -4.25
CA TYR A 39 12.86 7.04 -5.07
C TYR A 39 11.53 7.59 -4.56
N GLY A 40 11.47 8.06 -3.31
CA GLY A 40 10.24 8.50 -2.68
C GLY A 40 9.37 7.33 -2.19
N TYR A 41 8.06 7.51 -2.25
CA TYR A 41 7.07 6.53 -1.81
C TYR A 41 5.88 6.47 -2.75
N LEU A 42 5.17 5.35 -2.77
CA LEU A 42 3.90 5.21 -3.45
C LEU A 42 2.77 5.73 -2.57
N GLN A 43 1.75 6.33 -3.19
CA GLN A 43 0.59 6.87 -2.48
C GLN A 43 -0.63 5.96 -2.66
N GLY A 44 -1.05 5.33 -1.57
CA GLY A 44 -2.24 4.49 -1.50
C GLY A 44 -3.39 5.17 -0.78
N ILE A 45 -4.61 4.71 -1.07
CA ILE A 45 -5.83 5.04 -0.32
C ILE A 45 -6.37 3.75 0.28
N VAL A 46 -6.70 3.74 1.57
CA VAL A 46 -7.30 2.57 2.23
C VAL A 46 -8.67 2.28 1.61
N ALA A 47 -8.79 1.16 0.91
CA ALA A 47 -9.99 0.75 0.20
C ALA A 47 -10.90 -0.09 1.09
N SER A 48 -10.32 -1.05 1.83
CA SER A 48 -11.07 -1.83 2.80
C SER A 48 -10.18 -2.37 3.92
N ILE A 49 -10.81 -2.67 5.03
CA ILE A 49 -10.20 -3.19 6.24
C ILE A 49 -11.00 -4.43 6.62
N ALA A 50 -10.36 -5.60 6.73
CA ALA A 50 -11.02 -6.82 7.15
C ALA A 50 -11.49 -6.68 8.60
N LEU A 51 -12.71 -7.13 8.87
CA LEU A 51 -13.30 -7.08 10.21
C LEU A 51 -12.81 -8.25 11.08
N VAL A 52 -12.47 -9.36 10.43
CA VAL A 52 -11.99 -10.59 11.08
C VAL A 52 -10.47 -10.66 10.89
N PRO A 53 -9.69 -10.78 11.98
CA PRO A 53 -8.25 -10.99 11.86
C PRO A 53 -7.96 -12.38 11.27
N HIS A 54 -6.90 -12.46 10.47
CA HIS A 54 -6.33 -13.71 10.00
C HIS A 54 -5.03 -13.97 10.76
N ALA A 55 -5.01 -15.05 11.55
CA ALA A 55 -4.01 -15.27 12.59
C ALA A 55 -3.93 -14.04 13.52
N ASP A 56 -2.74 -13.45 13.67
CA ASP A 56 -2.51 -12.29 14.55
C ASP A 56 -2.51 -10.95 13.80
N THR A 57 -3.06 -10.89 12.58
CA THR A 57 -3.07 -9.66 11.78
C THR A 57 -4.41 -9.37 11.12
N TYR A 58 -4.69 -8.11 10.88
CA TYR A 58 -5.80 -7.68 10.06
C TYR A 58 -5.32 -7.42 8.64
N ARG A 59 -6.09 -7.94 7.69
CA ARG A 59 -5.89 -7.67 6.27
C ARG A 59 -6.45 -6.29 5.93
N VAL A 60 -5.63 -5.45 5.32
CA VAL A 60 -6.01 -4.12 4.82
C VAL A 60 -5.68 -4.06 3.34
N THR A 61 -6.61 -3.59 2.52
CA THR A 61 -6.37 -3.37 1.09
C THR A 61 -6.36 -1.90 0.78
N LEU A 62 -5.42 -1.51 -0.08
CA LEU A 62 -5.23 -0.15 -0.55
C LEU A 62 -5.23 -0.11 -2.07
N THR A 63 -5.76 0.97 -2.62
CA THR A 63 -5.67 1.27 -4.04
C THR A 63 -4.62 2.34 -4.27
N LEU A 64 -3.71 2.13 -5.22
CA LEU A 64 -2.71 3.13 -5.55
C LEU A 64 -3.34 4.28 -6.35
N SER A 65 -3.34 5.48 -5.76
CA SER A 65 -3.96 6.67 -6.35
C SER A 65 -3.26 7.17 -7.63
N LYS A 66 -1.96 6.89 -7.78
CA LYS A 66 -1.14 7.26 -8.94
C LYS A 66 -0.53 6.03 -9.65
N GLY A 67 -1.10 4.84 -9.42
CA GLY A 67 -0.49 3.58 -9.82
C GLY A 67 0.90 3.39 -9.22
N LEU A 68 1.83 2.80 -9.98
CA LEU A 68 3.22 2.58 -9.57
C LEU A 68 4.10 3.85 -9.67
N THR A 69 3.51 5.04 -9.55
CA THR A 69 4.24 6.30 -9.61
C THR A 69 4.48 6.83 -8.21
N THR A 70 5.73 7.14 -7.88
CA THR A 70 6.09 7.68 -6.56
C THR A 70 5.74 9.17 -6.44
N ASN A 71 5.81 9.71 -5.23
CA ASN A 71 5.61 11.15 -4.98
C ASN A 71 6.66 12.05 -5.66
N TYR A 72 7.75 11.49 -6.17
CA TYR A 72 8.75 12.21 -6.98
C TYR A 72 8.50 12.02 -8.49
N ASP A 73 7.30 11.58 -8.88
CA ASP A 73 6.87 11.29 -10.24
C ASP A 73 7.78 10.27 -10.97
N LYS A 74 8.44 9.38 -10.20
CA LYS A 74 9.20 8.25 -10.74
C LYS A 74 8.26 7.05 -10.95
N LYS A 75 8.21 6.52 -12.17
CA LYS A 75 7.44 5.32 -12.49
C LYS A 75 8.24 4.06 -12.13
N MET A 76 7.70 3.25 -11.24
CA MET A 76 8.29 2.00 -10.78
C MET A 76 7.78 0.84 -11.62
N HIS A 77 8.68 -0.08 -11.99
CA HIS A 77 8.30 -1.35 -12.57
C HIS A 77 8.42 -2.41 -11.48
N LEU A 78 7.30 -2.72 -10.82
CA LEU A 78 7.25 -3.83 -9.88
C LEU A 78 7.04 -5.12 -10.66
N ASN A 79 8.01 -6.04 -10.62
CA ASN A 79 7.75 -7.42 -11.03
C ASN A 79 6.79 -8.06 -9.99
N PRO A 80 5.74 -8.79 -10.42
CA PRO A 80 4.61 -9.20 -9.58
C PRO A 80 4.90 -10.25 -8.49
N ILE A 81 6.13 -10.39 -8.00
CA ILE A 81 6.56 -11.46 -7.06
C ILE A 81 7.24 -10.91 -5.78
N TRP A 82 6.99 -9.67 -5.36
CA TRP A 82 7.62 -9.13 -4.14
C TRP A 82 6.62 -8.88 -3.01
N ASN A 83 6.85 -9.55 -1.88
CA ASN A 83 6.20 -9.27 -0.61
C ASN A 83 6.62 -7.87 -0.12
N VAL A 84 5.70 -6.91 -0.13
CA VAL A 84 5.94 -5.55 0.37
C VAL A 84 5.62 -5.51 1.86
N VAL A 85 6.62 -5.20 2.69
CA VAL A 85 6.45 -4.93 4.13
C VAL A 85 6.40 -3.42 4.33
N LEU A 86 5.31 -2.88 4.87
CA LEU A 86 5.18 -1.45 5.20
C LEU A 86 5.39 -1.19 6.69
N LYS A 87 6.04 -0.06 6.98
CA LYS A 87 6.16 0.53 8.31
C LYS A 87 5.16 1.69 8.40
N LEU A 88 4.18 1.57 9.29
CA LEU A 88 3.26 2.66 9.68
C LEU A 88 3.84 3.45 10.84
#